data_AF-G5S4N6-F1
#
_entry.id   AF-G5S4N6-F1
#
_cell.length_a   1.000
_cell.length_b   1.000
_cell.length_c   1.000
_cell.angle_alpha   90.00
_cell.angle_beta   90.00
_cell.angle_gamma   90.00
#
_symmetry.space_group_name_H-M   'P 1'
#
loop_
_entity.id
_entity.type
_entity.pdbx_description
1 polymer ?
#
loop_
_entity_poly.entity_id
_entity_poly.type
_entity_poly.pdbx_seq_one_letter_code
_entity_poly.pdbx_strand_id
1 'polypeptide(L)'
;MRIHILGICGTFMGGLAMLARSLGHEVTGSDANVYPPMSTLLEKQGIDLIQGYDASQLDPQPDLVIIGNAMTRGNPCVEAVLEKNIPFMSGPQWLHDFVLRDRWVLAVAGTHGKTTTAGMATWILEACGYKPGFVIGGVPGNFEVSARLGESPFFVIEADEYDCAFFDKRSKFVHYCPRTLILNNLEFDHADIFDDLKAIQKQFHHLVRIVPGQGRIIWPENDINLKQTMALGCWSEQELVGEQGHWQAKKLTTDASEWEVWLDGEKVGDVKWGLVGEHNMHNGLMAI
;
A
#
# COMPACT_ATOMS: atom_id res chain seq x y z
N MET A 1 17.56 14.09 10.24
CA MET A 1 17.55 12.93 11.14
C MET A 1 18.33 11.81 10.49
N ARG A 2 19.00 11.01 11.30
CA ARG A 2 19.57 9.72 10.93
C ARG A 2 18.58 8.62 11.29
N ILE A 3 18.01 8.00 10.26
CA ILE A 3 17.02 6.94 10.37
C ILE A 3 17.72 5.62 10.06
N HIS A 4 17.54 4.63 10.94
CA HIS A 4 18.00 3.28 10.69
C HIS A 4 16.79 2.34 10.51
N ILE A 5 16.77 1.56 9.44
CA ILE A 5 15.62 0.70 9.11
C ILE A 5 16.00 -0.77 9.29
N LEU A 6 15.28 -1.49 10.14
CA LEU A 6 15.44 -2.94 10.33
C LEU A 6 14.48 -3.72 9.43
N GLY A 7 15.00 -4.63 8.60
CA GLY A 7 14.25 -5.33 7.55
C GLY A 7 14.06 -4.46 6.31
N ILE A 8 15.10 -3.73 5.90
CA ILE A 8 15.02 -2.70 4.85
C ILE A 8 14.81 -3.26 3.44
N CYS A 9 15.12 -4.53 3.18
CA CYS A 9 15.10 -5.08 1.82
C CYS A 9 13.71 -5.58 1.37
N GLY A 10 12.69 -5.56 2.22
CA GLY A 10 11.31 -5.81 1.78
C GLY A 10 10.78 -4.67 0.90
N THR A 11 9.97 -4.94 -0.13
CA THR A 11 9.55 -3.92 -1.12
C THR A 11 8.93 -2.66 -0.49
N PHE A 12 8.06 -2.84 0.51
CA PHE A 12 7.48 -1.73 1.26
C PHE A 12 8.54 -0.93 2.03
N MET A 13 9.42 -1.63 2.77
CA MET A 13 10.45 -1.00 3.60
C MET A 13 11.53 -0.30 2.76
N GLY A 14 11.91 -0.89 1.62
CA GLY A 14 12.78 -0.26 0.64
C GLY A 14 12.14 1.00 0.06
N GLY A 15 10.83 0.95 -0.25
CA GLY A 15 10.05 2.13 -0.64
C GLY A 15 10.08 3.24 0.43
N LEU A 16 9.89 2.90 1.70
CA LEU A 16 10.01 3.85 2.81
C LEU A 16 11.41 4.46 2.90
N ALA A 17 12.45 3.65 2.72
CA ALA A 17 13.83 4.13 2.74
C ALA A 17 14.07 5.18 1.63
N MET A 18 13.56 4.92 0.42
CA MET A 18 13.63 5.86 -0.70
C MET A 18 12.87 7.16 -0.42
N LEU A 19 11.69 7.08 0.20
CA LEU A 19 10.92 8.26 0.61
C LEU A 19 11.67 9.07 1.69
N ALA A 20 12.20 8.39 2.71
CA ALA A 20 12.97 9.03 3.78
C ALA A 20 14.21 9.75 3.24
N ARG A 21 14.93 9.13 2.28
CA ARG A 21 16.04 9.79 1.56
C ARG A 21 15.57 11.01 0.77
N SER A 22 14.45 10.89 0.07
CA SER A 22 13.86 11.99 -0.71
C SER A 22 13.43 13.18 0.16
N LEU A 23 13.05 12.92 1.42
CA LEU A 23 12.78 13.94 2.45
C LEU A 23 14.04 14.54 3.08
N GLY A 24 15.24 14.15 2.62
CA GLY A 24 16.51 14.69 3.09
C GLY A 24 17.05 14.05 4.38
N HIS A 25 16.53 12.88 4.78
CA HIS A 25 17.09 12.15 5.91
C HIS A 25 18.35 11.37 5.51
N GLU A 26 19.25 11.18 6.47
CA GLU A 26 20.30 10.17 6.37
C GLU A 26 19.64 8.83 6.68
N VAL A 27 19.72 7.87 5.75
CA VAL A 27 19.06 6.57 5.91
C VAL A 27 20.09 5.48 5.78
N THR A 28 20.12 4.62 6.79
CA THR A 28 20.83 3.34 6.77
C THR A 28 19.83 2.23 7.07
N GLY A 29 20.20 0.98 6.83
CA GLY A 29 19.35 -0.13 7.25
C GLY A 29 20.03 -1.47 7.18
N SER A 30 19.37 -2.46 7.76
CA SER A 30 19.83 -3.84 7.73
C SER A 30 18.77 -4.83 7.32
N ASP A 31 19.25 -5.94 6.79
CA ASP A 31 18.43 -7.11 6.49
C ASP A 31 19.26 -8.40 6.66
N ALA A 32 18.58 -9.53 6.83
CA ALA A 32 19.23 -10.84 6.90
C ALA A 32 19.93 -11.16 5.58
N ASN A 33 19.26 -10.84 4.47
CA ASN A 33 19.71 -11.10 3.12
C ASN A 33 19.73 -9.80 2.32
N VAL A 34 20.92 -9.28 2.06
CA VAL A 34 21.13 -8.10 1.23
C VAL A 34 21.59 -8.56 -0.15
N TYR A 35 20.68 -8.54 -1.13
CA TYR A 35 20.98 -8.97 -2.50
C TYR A 35 20.18 -8.20 -3.56
N PRO A 36 20.63 -8.20 -4.82
CA PRO A 36 19.90 -7.56 -5.92
C PRO A 36 18.52 -8.22 -6.17
N PRO A 37 17.51 -7.47 -6.65
CA PRO A 37 17.61 -6.11 -7.16
C PRO A 37 17.50 -5.01 -6.09
N MET A 38 17.00 -5.34 -4.89
CA MET A 38 16.70 -4.34 -3.87
C MET A 38 17.97 -3.68 -3.33
N SER A 39 19.05 -4.44 -3.08
CA SER A 39 20.29 -3.86 -2.56
C SER A 39 20.85 -2.80 -3.49
N THR A 40 20.96 -3.13 -4.79
CA THR A 40 21.45 -2.22 -5.82
C THR A 40 20.55 -1.01 -6.00
N LEU A 41 19.23 -1.16 -5.83
CA LEU A 41 18.30 -0.03 -5.90
C LEU A 41 18.54 0.97 -4.77
N LEU A 42 18.67 0.48 -3.54
CA LEU A 42 18.85 1.33 -2.36
C LEU A 42 20.25 1.98 -2.32
N GLU A 43 21.30 1.23 -2.69
CA GLU A 43 22.66 1.77 -2.82
C GLU A 43 22.75 2.90 -3.85
N LYS A 44 22.03 2.78 -4.98
CA LYS A 44 21.92 3.85 -5.98
C LYS A 44 21.26 5.13 -5.43
N GLN A 45 20.46 5.02 -4.38
CA GLN A 45 19.86 6.15 -3.67
C GLN A 45 20.76 6.67 -2.52
N GLY A 46 21.98 6.16 -2.42
CA GLY A 46 22.94 6.49 -1.37
C GLY A 46 22.46 6.08 0.01
N ILE A 47 21.86 4.90 0.12
CA ILE A 47 21.44 4.27 1.38
C ILE A 47 22.46 3.20 1.74
N ASP A 48 23.03 3.29 2.95
CA ASP A 48 23.98 2.28 3.42
C ASP A 48 23.22 1.04 3.92
N LEU A 49 23.58 -0.12 3.37
CA LEU A 49 22.99 -1.41 3.72
C LEU A 49 23.96 -2.26 4.54
N ILE A 50 23.44 -2.89 5.59
CA ILE A 50 24.21 -3.71 6.52
C ILE A 50 23.59 -5.10 6.55
N GLN A 51 24.39 -6.14 6.38
CA GLN A 51 23.88 -7.51 6.46
C GLN A 51 23.86 -8.01 7.91
N GLY A 52 22.74 -8.62 8.31
CA GLY A 52 22.53 -9.15 9.64
C GLY A 52 22.11 -8.09 10.66
N TYR A 53 22.00 -8.51 11.93
CA TYR A 53 21.36 -7.71 12.98
C TYR A 53 22.27 -7.52 14.21
N ASP A 54 23.57 -7.34 13.99
CA ASP A 54 24.50 -7.05 15.09
C ASP A 54 24.25 -5.66 15.68
N ALA A 55 24.31 -5.50 17.00
CA ALA A 55 23.98 -4.25 17.68
C ALA A 55 24.97 -3.10 17.42
N SER A 56 26.19 -3.39 16.94
CA SER A 56 27.20 -2.38 16.62
C SER A 56 26.77 -1.44 15.49
N GLN A 57 25.81 -1.86 14.65
CA GLN A 57 25.29 -1.03 13.57
C GLN A 57 24.49 0.19 14.06
N LEU A 58 24.07 0.18 15.33
CA LEU A 58 23.43 1.31 16.00
C LEU A 58 24.45 2.32 16.56
N ASP A 59 25.72 2.23 16.15
CA ASP A 59 26.76 3.21 16.48
C ASP A 59 27.25 3.91 15.19
N PRO A 60 27.17 5.25 15.08
CA PRO A 60 26.57 6.18 16.04
C PRO A 60 25.08 5.87 16.29
N GLN A 61 24.53 6.35 17.41
CA GLN A 61 23.11 6.16 17.71
C GLN A 61 22.23 6.87 16.66
N PRO A 62 21.25 6.18 16.02
CA PRO A 62 20.29 6.84 15.14
C PRO A 62 19.28 7.68 15.93
N ASP A 63 18.71 8.70 15.28
CA ASP A 63 17.63 9.52 15.87
C ASP A 63 16.31 8.73 15.96
N LEU A 64 16.11 7.78 15.03
CA LEU A 64 14.91 6.96 14.93
C LEU A 64 15.25 5.60 14.30
N VAL A 65 14.66 4.53 14.83
CA VAL A 65 14.65 3.21 14.20
C VAL A 65 13.27 2.89 13.66
N ILE A 66 13.19 2.56 12.36
CA ILE A 66 11.97 2.03 11.75
C ILE A 66 12.07 0.51 11.75
N ILE A 67 11.12 -0.15 12.40
CA ILE A 67 11.10 -1.60 12.56
C ILE A 67 10.11 -2.19 11.54
N GLY A 68 10.64 -3.00 10.62
CA GLY A 68 9.84 -3.76 9.66
C GLY A 68 9.16 -4.97 10.28
N ASN A 69 8.10 -5.46 9.60
CA ASN A 69 7.26 -6.55 10.11
C ASN A 69 8.01 -7.88 10.34
N ALA A 70 9.11 -8.12 9.63
CA ALA A 70 9.91 -9.34 9.80
C ALA A 70 10.66 -9.40 11.14
N MET A 71 10.74 -8.28 11.88
CA MET A 71 11.51 -8.21 13.13
C MET A 71 10.72 -8.78 14.30
N THR A 72 11.41 -9.45 15.21
CA THR A 72 10.83 -10.09 16.41
C THR A 72 11.73 -9.87 17.63
N ARG A 73 11.19 -10.13 18.83
CA ARG A 73 11.97 -10.16 20.08
C ARG A 73 13.03 -11.27 20.02
N GLY A 74 14.17 -11.02 20.68
CA GLY A 74 15.35 -11.89 20.63
C GLY A 74 16.30 -11.59 19.45
N ASN A 75 15.89 -10.74 18.50
CA ASN A 75 16.81 -10.19 17.51
C ASN A 75 17.80 -9.22 18.19
N PRO A 76 19.13 -9.38 18.04
CA PRO A 76 20.09 -8.60 18.81
C PRO A 76 19.99 -7.08 18.58
N CYS A 77 19.70 -6.64 17.37
CA CYS A 77 19.51 -5.22 17.06
C CYS A 77 18.23 -4.68 17.68
N VAL A 78 17.13 -5.45 17.63
CA VAL A 78 15.86 -5.08 18.29
C VAL A 78 16.03 -4.96 19.80
N GLU A 79 16.68 -5.93 20.46
CA GLU A 79 16.92 -5.86 21.90
C GLU A 79 17.79 -4.65 22.26
N ALA A 80 18.82 -4.35 21.47
CA ALA A 80 19.67 -3.17 21.69
C ALA A 80 18.90 -1.84 21.53
N VAL A 81 17.96 -1.74 20.58
CA VAL A 81 17.08 -0.59 20.42
C VAL A 81 16.25 -0.35 21.69
N LEU A 82 15.68 -1.43 22.24
CA LEU A 82 14.86 -1.38 23.44
C LEU A 82 15.68 -1.04 24.69
N GLU A 83 16.82 -1.70 24.90
CA GLU A 83 17.70 -1.49 26.06
C GLU A 83 18.27 -0.08 26.12
N LYS A 84 18.66 0.48 24.97
CA LYS A 84 19.19 1.84 24.85
C LYS A 84 18.09 2.91 24.82
N ASN A 85 16.81 2.53 24.86
CA ASN A 85 15.67 3.43 24.70
C ASN A 85 15.77 4.33 23.45
N ILE A 86 16.25 3.76 22.34
CA ILE A 86 16.31 4.49 21.08
C ILE A 86 14.87 4.66 20.57
N PRO A 87 14.45 5.87 20.13
CA PRO A 87 13.13 6.06 19.55
C PRO A 87 12.90 5.08 18.40
N PHE A 88 11.76 4.39 18.41
CA PHE A 88 11.39 3.47 17.35
C PHE A 88 9.91 3.55 17.00
N MET A 89 9.58 3.17 15.77
CA MET A 89 8.20 3.06 15.29
C MET A 89 8.08 2.02 14.17
N SER A 90 6.85 1.66 13.79
CA SER A 90 6.61 0.77 12.66
C SER A 90 6.73 1.53 11.33
N GLY A 91 7.04 0.80 10.25
CA GLY A 91 7.04 1.37 8.89
C GLY A 91 5.73 2.10 8.52
N PRO A 92 4.54 1.46 8.68
CA PRO A 92 3.26 2.12 8.40
C PRO A 92 3.02 3.39 9.21
N GLN A 93 3.39 3.39 10.49
CA GLN A 93 3.24 4.57 11.34
C GLN A 93 4.16 5.71 10.87
N TRP A 94 5.41 5.39 10.49
CA TRP A 94 6.34 6.40 9.96
C TRP A 94 5.80 7.00 8.66
N LEU A 95 5.29 6.15 7.76
CA LEU A 95 4.69 6.61 6.52
C LEU A 95 3.50 7.54 6.77
N HIS A 96 2.64 7.19 7.72
CA HIS A 96 1.55 8.06 8.15
C HIS A 96 2.05 9.41 8.64
N ASP A 97 2.93 9.41 9.64
CA ASP A 97 3.32 10.61 10.39
C ASP A 97 4.16 11.58 9.57
N PHE A 98 4.97 11.09 8.63
CA PHE A 98 5.93 11.90 7.87
C PHE A 98 5.58 12.09 6.40
N VAL A 99 4.65 11.30 5.83
CA VAL A 99 4.31 11.36 4.40
C VAL A 99 2.81 11.56 4.15
N LEU A 100 1.97 10.71 4.74
CA LEU A 100 0.56 10.62 4.33
C LEU A 100 -0.37 11.63 5.00
N ARG A 101 -0.05 12.09 6.22
CA ARG A 101 -0.94 12.91 7.07
C ARG A 101 -1.58 14.10 6.34
N ASP A 102 -0.81 14.76 5.48
CA ASP A 102 -1.24 15.98 4.77
C ASP A 102 -1.58 15.72 3.28
N ARG A 103 -1.73 14.45 2.88
CA ARG A 103 -1.98 14.03 1.50
C ARG A 103 -3.41 13.57 1.29
N TRP A 104 -3.88 13.66 0.04
CA TRP A 104 -5.03 12.91 -0.42
C TRP A 104 -4.60 11.47 -0.72
N VAL A 105 -4.79 10.59 0.25
CA VAL A 105 -4.41 9.18 0.10
C VAL A 105 -5.49 8.42 -0.66
N LEU A 106 -5.08 7.78 -1.75
CA LEU A 106 -5.84 6.79 -2.51
C LEU A 106 -5.28 5.41 -2.15
N ALA A 107 -6.01 4.67 -1.30
CA ALA A 107 -5.60 3.35 -0.83
C ALA A 107 -6.32 2.25 -1.61
N VAL A 108 -5.56 1.27 -2.09
CA VAL A 108 -6.08 0.09 -2.81
C VAL A 108 -5.91 -1.14 -1.94
N ALA A 109 -7.01 -1.65 -1.42
CA ALA A 109 -7.07 -2.86 -0.59
C ALA A 109 -7.82 -4.00 -1.30
N GLY A 110 -7.67 -5.20 -0.79
CA GLY A 110 -8.34 -6.41 -1.25
C GLY A 110 -7.38 -7.58 -1.34
N THR A 111 -7.87 -8.81 -1.39
CA THR A 111 -7.00 -9.99 -1.42
C THR A 111 -6.16 -10.02 -2.70
N HIS A 112 -6.80 -9.78 -3.84
CA HIS A 112 -6.18 -9.83 -5.17
C HIS A 112 -6.20 -8.47 -5.89
N GLY A 113 -5.25 -8.27 -6.80
CA GLY A 113 -5.26 -7.14 -7.75
C GLY A 113 -4.77 -5.80 -7.20
N LYS A 114 -4.40 -5.70 -5.91
CA LYS A 114 -3.91 -4.47 -5.27
C LYS A 114 -2.84 -3.76 -6.09
N THR A 115 -1.77 -4.49 -6.43
CA THR A 115 -0.62 -3.96 -7.18
C THR A 115 -1.00 -3.45 -8.57
N THR A 116 -1.83 -4.20 -9.28
CA THR A 116 -2.27 -3.81 -10.63
C THR A 116 -3.16 -2.58 -10.58
N THR A 117 -4.17 -2.56 -9.71
CA THR A 117 -5.10 -1.43 -9.58
C THR A 117 -4.38 -0.17 -9.07
N ALA A 118 -3.49 -0.29 -8.07
CA ALA A 118 -2.67 0.83 -7.58
C ALA A 118 -1.74 1.37 -8.67
N GLY A 119 -1.12 0.49 -9.45
CA GLY A 119 -0.31 0.86 -10.61
C GLY A 119 -1.10 1.62 -11.68
N MET A 120 -2.30 1.12 -12.04
CA MET A 120 -3.20 1.77 -12.98
C MET A 120 -3.65 3.15 -12.48
N ALA A 121 -4.11 3.25 -11.23
CA ALA A 121 -4.54 4.52 -10.64
C ALA A 121 -3.41 5.55 -10.58
N THR A 122 -2.20 5.11 -10.21
CA THR A 122 -1.01 5.97 -10.22
C THR A 122 -0.68 6.47 -11.62
N TRP A 123 -0.75 5.58 -12.63
CA TRP A 123 -0.48 5.94 -14.01
C TRP A 123 -1.53 6.90 -14.58
N ILE A 124 -2.82 6.69 -14.28
CA ILE A 124 -3.91 7.61 -14.68
C ILE A 124 -3.64 9.01 -14.11
N LEU A 125 -3.34 9.11 -12.82
CA LEU A 125 -2.99 10.38 -12.18
C LEU A 125 -1.74 11.04 -12.78
N GLU A 126 -0.70 10.26 -13.08
CA GLU A 126 0.51 10.74 -13.76
C GLU A 126 0.18 11.29 -15.16
N ALA A 127 -0.60 10.54 -15.96
CA ALA A 127 -1.00 10.91 -17.31
C ALA A 127 -1.89 12.17 -17.35
N CYS A 128 -2.68 12.40 -16.30
CA CYS A 128 -3.41 13.64 -16.09
C CYS A 128 -2.54 14.82 -15.61
N GLY A 129 -1.23 14.62 -15.44
CA GLY A 129 -0.28 15.66 -15.05
C GLY A 129 -0.22 15.95 -13.55
N TYR A 130 -0.87 15.12 -12.71
CA TYR A 130 -0.88 15.35 -11.26
C TYR A 130 0.43 14.99 -10.58
N LYS A 131 1.30 14.17 -11.16
CA LYS A 131 2.58 13.76 -10.52
C LYS A 131 2.40 13.21 -9.10
N PRO A 132 1.58 12.16 -8.89
CA PRO A 132 1.29 11.63 -7.55
C PRO A 132 2.54 11.04 -6.89
N GLY A 133 2.52 11.05 -5.56
CA GLY A 133 3.36 10.18 -4.74
C GLY A 133 2.78 8.76 -4.71
N PHE A 134 3.61 7.76 -4.48
CA PHE A 134 3.14 6.39 -4.35
C PHE A 134 4.07 5.47 -3.57
N VAL A 135 3.51 4.36 -3.05
CA VAL A 135 4.22 3.15 -2.60
C VAL A 135 3.45 1.93 -3.08
N ILE A 136 4.09 1.14 -3.94
CA ILE A 136 3.51 -0.03 -4.61
C ILE A 136 4.42 -1.24 -4.32
N GLY A 137 3.83 -2.40 -4.08
CA GLY A 137 4.48 -3.67 -3.73
C GLY A 137 5.30 -4.30 -4.86
N GLY A 138 5.40 -3.61 -6.00
CA GLY A 138 6.27 -3.91 -7.13
C GLY A 138 6.63 -2.62 -7.88
N VAL A 139 7.54 -2.71 -8.85
CA VAL A 139 7.84 -1.60 -9.75
C VAL A 139 6.80 -1.61 -10.88
N PRO A 140 5.87 -0.64 -10.95
CA PRO A 140 4.91 -0.61 -12.05
C PRO A 140 5.64 -0.34 -13.36
N GLY A 141 5.26 -1.01 -14.45
CA GLY A 141 6.04 -0.99 -15.71
C GLY A 141 6.23 0.39 -16.35
N ASN A 142 5.41 1.38 -15.96
CA ASN A 142 5.51 2.77 -16.42
C ASN A 142 6.48 3.63 -15.57
N PHE A 143 7.02 3.10 -14.48
CA PHE A 143 7.93 3.79 -13.57
C PHE A 143 9.20 2.97 -13.35
N GLU A 144 10.31 3.64 -12.99
CA GLU A 144 11.58 2.96 -12.68
C GLU A 144 11.68 2.55 -11.21
N VAL A 145 10.75 3.03 -10.37
CA VAL A 145 10.78 2.90 -8.91
C VAL A 145 9.44 2.41 -8.39
N SER A 146 9.45 1.71 -7.24
CA SER A 146 8.25 1.24 -6.53
C SER A 146 7.71 2.26 -5.53
N ALA A 147 8.48 3.33 -5.24
CA ALA A 147 8.03 4.42 -4.39
C ALA A 147 8.59 5.77 -4.85
N ARG A 148 7.77 6.82 -4.73
CA ARG A 148 8.13 8.21 -5.07
C ARG A 148 7.34 9.17 -4.19
N LEU A 149 7.95 10.26 -3.75
CA LEU A 149 7.27 11.26 -2.90
C LEU A 149 6.16 12.02 -3.63
N GLY A 150 6.37 12.29 -4.93
CA GLY A 150 5.46 13.07 -5.76
C GLY A 150 5.47 14.57 -5.48
N GLU A 151 4.81 15.32 -6.35
CA GLU A 151 4.74 16.80 -6.29
C GLU A 151 3.33 17.31 -5.94
N SER A 152 2.30 16.47 -6.00
CA SER A 152 0.91 16.85 -5.72
C SER A 152 0.38 16.28 -4.41
N PRO A 153 -0.79 16.75 -3.94
CA PRO A 153 -1.43 16.19 -2.75
C PRO A 153 -1.75 14.70 -2.87
N PHE A 154 -1.87 14.14 -4.08
CA PHE A 154 -2.28 12.75 -4.27
C PHE A 154 -1.17 11.77 -3.91
N PHE A 155 -1.53 10.75 -3.13
CA PHE A 155 -0.64 9.65 -2.77
C PHE A 155 -1.33 8.31 -2.94
N VAL A 156 -0.83 7.46 -3.84
CA VAL A 156 -1.39 6.13 -4.09
C VAL A 156 -0.65 5.07 -3.29
N ILE A 157 -1.38 4.21 -2.59
CA ILE A 157 -0.77 3.19 -1.75
C ILE A 157 -1.50 1.85 -1.83
N GLU A 158 -0.73 0.77 -1.87
CA GLU A 158 -1.26 -0.57 -1.62
C GLU A 158 -1.58 -0.76 -0.13
N ALA A 159 -2.85 -0.96 0.18
CA ALA A 159 -3.36 -1.20 1.52
C ALA A 159 -3.32 -2.70 1.85
N ASP A 160 -2.15 -3.12 2.34
CA ASP A 160 -1.83 -4.50 2.70
C ASP A 160 -2.36 -4.89 4.10
N GLU A 161 -2.98 -6.06 4.20
CA GLU A 161 -3.64 -6.60 5.37
C GLU A 161 -2.71 -7.22 6.42
N TYR A 162 -1.43 -7.38 6.11
CA TYR A 162 -0.43 -7.94 7.04
C TYR A 162 -0.20 -7.04 8.27
N ASP A 163 0.35 -7.63 9.34
CA ASP A 163 0.77 -6.92 10.55
C ASP A 163 1.71 -5.73 10.26
N CYS A 164 1.65 -4.71 11.12
CA CYS A 164 2.55 -3.56 11.06
C CYS A 164 3.97 -3.90 11.53
N ALA A 165 4.07 -4.51 12.71
CA ALA A 165 5.31 -4.87 13.40
C ALA A 165 5.02 -5.86 14.54
N PHE A 166 6.06 -6.42 15.17
CA PHE A 166 5.86 -7.33 16.32
C PHE A 166 5.09 -6.70 17.50
N PHE A 167 5.12 -5.38 17.64
CA PHE A 167 4.44 -4.61 18.69
C PHE A 167 3.11 -3.97 18.26
N ASP A 168 2.72 -4.10 16.98
CA ASP A 168 1.43 -3.61 16.46
C ASP A 168 0.82 -4.65 15.51
N LYS A 169 -0.12 -5.43 16.04
CA LYS A 169 -0.82 -6.54 15.38
C LYS A 169 -2.05 -6.12 14.55
N ARG A 170 -2.19 -4.83 14.29
CA ARG A 170 -3.19 -4.33 13.36
C ARG A 170 -2.61 -4.37 11.95
N SER A 171 -3.50 -4.45 10.95
CA SER A 171 -3.09 -4.40 9.54
C SER A 171 -2.45 -3.07 9.20
N LYS A 172 -1.43 -3.05 8.32
CA LYS A 172 -0.68 -1.83 7.93
C LYS A 172 -1.59 -0.68 7.53
N PHE A 173 -2.65 -0.99 6.78
CA PHE A 173 -3.56 0.02 6.23
C PHE A 173 -4.32 0.85 7.26
N VAL A 174 -4.40 0.42 8.53
CA VAL A 174 -5.07 1.23 9.57
C VAL A 174 -4.33 2.54 9.87
N HIS A 175 -3.09 2.66 9.39
CA HIS A 175 -2.31 3.88 9.50
C HIS A 175 -2.49 4.81 8.30
N TYR A 176 -3.13 4.39 7.20
CA TYR A 176 -3.06 5.15 5.94
C TYR A 176 -4.08 6.27 5.80
N CYS A 177 -5.12 6.30 6.64
CA CYS A 177 -6.16 7.34 6.68
C CYS A 177 -6.65 7.77 5.28
N PRO A 178 -7.12 6.85 4.42
CA PRO A 178 -7.44 7.16 3.04
C PRO A 178 -8.64 8.10 2.91
N ARG A 179 -8.57 8.94 1.89
CA ARG A 179 -9.70 9.78 1.45
C ARG A 179 -10.47 9.14 0.30
N THR A 180 -9.77 8.37 -0.53
CA THR A 180 -10.36 7.45 -1.51
C THR A 180 -9.89 6.04 -1.18
N LEU A 181 -10.82 5.13 -0.93
CA LEU A 181 -10.54 3.74 -0.62
C LEU A 181 -11.14 2.85 -1.69
N ILE A 182 -10.30 2.07 -2.35
CA ILE A 182 -10.69 1.02 -3.27
C ILE A 182 -10.63 -0.32 -2.52
N LEU A 183 -11.73 -1.06 -2.51
CA LEU A 183 -11.80 -2.44 -2.02
C LEU A 183 -12.06 -3.35 -3.21
N ASN A 184 -11.02 -4.01 -3.73
CA ASN A 184 -11.13 -4.83 -4.94
C ASN A 184 -11.97 -6.10 -4.74
N ASN A 185 -11.71 -6.83 -3.65
CA ASN A 185 -12.33 -8.11 -3.31
C ASN A 185 -11.92 -8.50 -1.88
N LEU A 186 -12.60 -9.47 -1.29
CA LEU A 186 -12.24 -10.02 0.01
C LEU A 186 -12.44 -11.54 0.07
N GLU A 187 -11.33 -12.27 0.19
CA GLU A 187 -11.29 -13.73 0.31
C GLU A 187 -10.39 -14.18 1.48
N PHE A 188 -10.55 -15.43 1.90
CA PHE A 188 -9.69 -16.03 2.92
C PHE A 188 -8.49 -16.72 2.26
N ASP A 189 -7.39 -15.98 2.10
CA ASP A 189 -6.15 -16.47 1.47
C ASP A 189 -4.94 -16.48 2.43
N HIS A 190 -4.98 -15.65 3.48
CA HIS A 190 -3.89 -15.46 4.45
C HIS A 190 -4.07 -16.26 5.76
N ALA A 191 -4.22 -17.58 5.62
CA ALA A 191 -4.43 -18.48 6.76
C ALA A 191 -3.23 -18.58 7.73
N ASP A 192 -2.08 -18.07 7.33
CA ASP A 192 -0.87 -17.96 8.15
C ASP A 192 -0.92 -16.79 9.15
N ILE A 193 -1.79 -15.82 8.91
CA ILE A 193 -1.90 -14.57 9.70
C ILE A 193 -3.25 -14.46 10.38
N PHE A 194 -4.31 -14.91 9.70
CA PHE A 194 -5.68 -14.77 10.18
C PHE A 194 -6.30 -16.13 10.45
N ASP A 195 -6.89 -16.25 11.65
CA ASP A 195 -7.56 -17.48 12.08
C ASP A 195 -8.77 -17.83 11.20
N ASP A 196 -9.49 -16.83 10.71
CA ASP A 196 -10.66 -16.98 9.86
C ASP A 196 -10.95 -15.72 9.02
N LEU A 197 -11.92 -15.84 8.11
CA LEU A 197 -12.41 -14.73 7.30
C LEU A 197 -12.94 -13.56 8.13
N LYS A 198 -13.54 -13.82 9.30
CA LYS A 198 -14.09 -12.77 10.16
C LYS A 198 -12.99 -11.88 10.74
N ALA A 199 -11.82 -12.44 11.03
CA ALA A 199 -10.66 -11.68 11.46
C ALA A 199 -10.20 -10.70 10.35
N ILE A 200 -10.19 -11.14 9.08
CA ILE A 200 -9.87 -10.27 7.93
C ILE A 200 -10.94 -9.19 7.75
N GLN A 201 -12.23 -9.57 7.76
CA GLN A 201 -13.36 -8.62 7.69
C GLN A 201 -13.27 -7.56 8.79
N LYS A 202 -12.86 -7.94 10.01
CA LYS A 202 -12.66 -7.00 11.12
C LYS A 202 -11.56 -5.98 10.82
N GLN A 203 -10.44 -6.42 10.24
CA GLN A 203 -9.37 -5.50 9.84
C GLN A 203 -9.85 -4.56 8.73
N PHE A 204 -10.47 -5.08 7.67
CA PHE A 204 -11.05 -4.24 6.61
C PHE A 204 -12.08 -3.25 7.17
N HIS A 205 -12.89 -3.66 8.15
CA HIS A 205 -13.80 -2.74 8.82
C HIS A 205 -13.06 -1.66 9.64
N HIS A 206 -11.91 -1.96 10.26
CA HIS A 206 -11.06 -0.92 10.86
C HIS A 206 -10.58 0.11 9.82
N LEU A 207 -10.30 -0.31 8.58
CA LEU A 207 -9.99 0.61 7.47
C LEU A 207 -11.18 1.50 7.11
N VAL A 208 -12.37 0.91 6.98
CA VAL A 208 -13.61 1.65 6.70
C VAL A 208 -13.87 2.72 7.75
N ARG A 209 -13.59 2.44 9.03
CA ARG A 209 -13.79 3.38 10.15
C ARG A 209 -12.93 4.64 10.09
N ILE A 210 -11.79 4.59 9.41
CA ILE A 210 -10.86 5.73 9.33
C ILE A 210 -11.02 6.53 8.03
N VAL A 211 -11.92 6.11 7.13
CA VAL A 211 -12.29 6.93 5.97
C VAL A 211 -13.19 8.08 6.45
N PRO A 212 -12.86 9.34 6.12
CA PRO A 212 -13.69 10.49 6.50
C PRO A 212 -15.07 10.44 5.86
N GLY A 213 -16.09 11.07 6.46
CA GLY A 213 -17.44 11.06 5.90
C GLY A 213 -17.59 11.71 4.51
N GLN A 214 -16.70 12.64 4.16
CA GLN A 214 -16.57 13.22 2.80
C GLN A 214 -15.59 12.45 1.91
N GLY A 215 -15.01 11.37 2.42
CA GLY A 215 -14.23 10.42 1.65
C GLY A 215 -15.13 9.44 0.91
N ARG A 216 -14.51 8.65 0.04
CA ARG A 216 -15.24 7.73 -0.84
C ARG A 216 -14.68 6.32 -0.77
N ILE A 217 -15.57 5.34 -0.69
CA ILE A 217 -15.26 3.90 -0.72
C ILE A 217 -15.86 3.29 -1.98
N ILE A 218 -15.00 2.76 -2.83
CA ILE A 218 -15.35 2.12 -4.10
C ILE A 218 -15.20 0.61 -3.93
N TRP A 219 -16.25 -0.17 -4.22
CA TRP A 219 -16.22 -1.62 -4.03
C TRP A 219 -17.20 -2.36 -4.96
N PRO A 220 -16.91 -3.63 -5.31
CA PRO A 220 -17.75 -4.39 -6.22
C PRO A 220 -19.05 -4.82 -5.55
N GLU A 221 -20.17 -4.64 -6.24
CA GLU A 221 -21.47 -4.99 -5.70
C GLU A 221 -21.67 -6.49 -5.49
N ASN A 222 -20.88 -7.37 -6.10
CA ASN A 222 -21.11 -8.81 -6.08
C ASN A 222 -20.25 -9.56 -5.05
N ASP A 223 -19.39 -8.85 -4.33
CA ASP A 223 -18.58 -9.44 -3.27
C ASP A 223 -19.37 -9.54 -1.95
N ILE A 224 -19.76 -10.76 -1.58
CA ILE A 224 -20.55 -11.03 -0.37
C ILE A 224 -19.77 -10.72 0.92
N ASN A 225 -18.45 -10.87 0.92
CA ASN A 225 -17.62 -10.67 2.10
C ASN A 225 -17.41 -9.18 2.36
N LEU A 226 -17.26 -8.39 1.30
CA LEU A 226 -17.28 -6.93 1.37
C LEU A 226 -18.68 -6.43 1.78
N LYS A 227 -19.77 -6.96 1.22
CA LYS A 227 -21.14 -6.63 1.68
C LYS A 227 -21.28 -6.79 3.20
N GLN A 228 -20.87 -7.95 3.72
CA GLN A 228 -20.93 -8.22 5.15
C GLN A 228 -20.04 -7.26 5.97
N THR A 229 -18.85 -6.94 5.46
CA THR A 229 -17.93 -5.99 6.09
C THR A 229 -18.52 -4.59 6.15
N MET A 230 -19.11 -4.11 5.06
CA MET A 230 -19.76 -2.79 4.97
C MET A 230 -21.01 -2.72 5.85
N ALA A 231 -21.74 -3.83 6.03
CA ALA A 231 -22.89 -3.93 6.92
C ALA A 231 -22.54 -3.80 8.42
N LEU A 232 -21.26 -3.96 8.81
CA LEU A 232 -20.80 -3.66 10.17
C LEU A 232 -20.85 -2.16 10.50
N GLY A 233 -20.86 -1.31 9.46
CA GLY A 233 -20.95 0.14 9.56
C GLY A 233 -20.09 0.84 8.52
N CYS A 234 -20.66 1.84 7.85
CA CYS A 234 -19.96 2.73 6.94
C CYS A 234 -20.47 4.16 7.14
N TRP A 235 -19.56 5.12 7.23
CA TRP A 235 -19.87 6.54 7.47
C TRP A 235 -19.42 7.45 6.32
N SER A 236 -18.92 6.87 5.24
CA SER A 236 -18.37 7.55 4.06
C SER A 236 -19.29 7.39 2.86
N GLU A 237 -19.07 8.21 1.82
CA GLU A 237 -19.72 8.00 0.53
C GLU A 237 -19.31 6.64 -0.05
N GLN A 238 -20.27 5.95 -0.67
CA GLN A 238 -20.05 4.65 -1.28
C GLN A 238 -20.35 4.72 -2.76
N GLU A 239 -19.53 4.04 -3.54
CA GLU A 239 -19.70 3.92 -4.99
C GLU A 239 -19.55 2.44 -5.37
N LEU A 240 -20.63 1.88 -5.93
CA LEU A 240 -20.70 0.47 -6.30
C LEU A 240 -20.26 0.28 -7.74
N VAL A 241 -19.48 -0.77 -7.96
CA VAL A 241 -19.03 -1.21 -9.28
C VAL A 241 -19.67 -2.55 -9.61
N GLY A 242 -20.27 -2.67 -10.80
CA GLY A 242 -20.96 -3.89 -11.24
C GLY A 242 -22.28 -3.61 -11.96
N GLU A 243 -23.00 -4.67 -12.34
CA GLU A 243 -24.21 -4.60 -13.17
C GLU A 243 -25.36 -3.76 -12.56
N GLN A 244 -25.44 -3.66 -11.24
CA GLN A 244 -26.39 -2.77 -10.53
C GLN A 244 -25.69 -1.59 -9.83
N GLY A 245 -24.39 -1.41 -10.07
CA GLY A 245 -23.58 -0.29 -9.60
C GLY A 245 -23.65 0.91 -10.53
N HIS A 246 -23.06 2.02 -10.08
CA HIS A 246 -22.93 3.25 -10.88
C HIS A 246 -21.96 3.04 -12.03
N TRP A 247 -20.83 2.35 -11.76
CA TRP A 247 -19.78 2.08 -12.75
C TRP A 247 -19.88 0.66 -13.28
N GLN A 248 -19.79 0.54 -14.60
CA GLN A 248 -19.86 -0.73 -15.31
C GLN A 248 -18.78 -0.81 -16.39
N ALA A 249 -18.24 -2.02 -16.56
CA ALA A 249 -17.38 -2.37 -17.68
C ALA A 249 -18.14 -3.32 -18.59
N LYS A 250 -18.25 -2.96 -19.87
CA LYS A 250 -18.88 -3.81 -20.88
C LYS A 250 -17.82 -4.32 -21.84
N LYS A 251 -17.50 -5.60 -21.70
CA LYS A 251 -16.52 -6.32 -22.51
C LYS A 251 -16.93 -6.34 -24.00
N LEU A 252 -16.01 -5.96 -24.90
CA LEU A 252 -16.22 -6.00 -26.35
C LEU A 252 -15.50 -7.16 -27.04
N THR A 253 -14.40 -7.65 -26.47
CA THR A 253 -13.62 -8.79 -26.97
C THR A 253 -13.56 -9.94 -25.98
N THR A 254 -13.39 -11.17 -26.46
CA THR A 254 -13.36 -12.36 -25.58
C THR A 254 -12.27 -12.30 -24.51
N ASP A 255 -11.13 -11.71 -24.85
CA ASP A 255 -9.96 -11.56 -23.97
C ASP A 255 -10.00 -10.31 -23.07
N ALA A 256 -11.06 -9.49 -23.16
CA ALA A 256 -11.22 -8.23 -22.44
C ALA A 256 -10.11 -7.19 -22.70
N SER A 257 -9.46 -7.25 -23.87
CA SER A 257 -8.51 -6.22 -24.31
C SER A 257 -9.18 -4.92 -24.79
N GLU A 258 -10.46 -5.00 -25.19
CA GLU A 258 -11.31 -3.86 -25.53
C GLU A 258 -12.64 -3.91 -24.75
N TRP A 259 -13.01 -2.79 -24.13
CA TRP A 259 -14.22 -2.68 -23.32
C TRP A 259 -14.69 -1.23 -23.18
N GLU A 260 -15.98 -1.05 -22.90
CA GLU A 260 -16.62 0.25 -22.71
C GLU A 260 -16.74 0.56 -21.21
N VAL A 261 -16.53 1.82 -20.83
CA VAL A 261 -16.77 2.35 -19.48
C VAL A 261 -18.13 3.02 -19.47
N TRP A 262 -18.98 2.64 -18.52
CA TRP A 262 -20.33 3.17 -18.35
C TRP A 262 -20.51 3.73 -16.95
N LEU A 263 -21.19 4.87 -16.86
CA LEU A 263 -21.60 5.54 -15.62
C LEU A 263 -23.10 5.79 -15.69
N ASP A 264 -23.86 5.28 -14.72
CA ASP A 264 -25.32 5.47 -14.62
C ASP A 264 -26.09 5.11 -15.90
N GLY A 265 -25.62 4.07 -16.61
CA GLY A 265 -26.23 3.60 -17.86
C GLY A 265 -25.86 4.44 -19.10
N GLU A 266 -24.98 5.42 -18.98
CA GLU A 266 -24.42 6.17 -20.10
C GLU A 266 -22.97 5.74 -20.37
N LYS A 267 -22.62 5.56 -21.65
CA LYS A 267 -21.24 5.27 -22.05
C LYS A 267 -20.39 6.54 -21.91
N VAL A 268 -19.38 6.49 -21.05
CA VAL A 268 -18.47 7.61 -20.77
C VAL A 268 -17.07 7.43 -21.33
N GLY A 269 -16.71 6.23 -21.79
CA GLY A 269 -15.41 6.00 -22.38
C GLY A 269 -15.24 4.62 -23.03
N ASP A 270 -14.08 4.46 -23.68
CA ASP A 270 -13.61 3.23 -24.29
C ASP A 270 -12.18 2.97 -23.81
N VAL A 271 -11.89 1.72 -23.44
CA VAL A 271 -10.54 1.26 -23.08
C VAL A 271 -10.08 0.22 -24.08
N LYS A 272 -8.88 0.43 -24.61
CA LYS A 272 -8.19 -0.48 -25.52
C LYS A 272 -6.73 -0.60 -25.11
N TRP A 273 -6.30 -1.81 -24.77
CA TRP A 273 -4.95 -2.06 -24.26
C TRP A 273 -4.40 -3.44 -24.69
N GLY A 274 -3.15 -3.72 -24.34
CA GLY A 274 -2.52 -5.02 -24.55
C GLY A 274 -2.67 -6.02 -23.39
N LEU A 275 -3.40 -5.67 -22.33
CA LEU A 275 -3.68 -6.56 -21.21
C LEU A 275 -4.83 -7.52 -21.54
N VAL A 276 -4.85 -8.68 -20.89
CA VAL A 276 -5.85 -9.74 -21.10
C VAL A 276 -6.51 -10.15 -19.79
N GLY A 277 -7.75 -10.63 -19.88
CA GLY A 277 -8.52 -11.18 -18.78
C GLY A 277 -9.44 -10.17 -18.09
N GLU A 278 -10.63 -10.65 -17.69
CA GLU A 278 -11.66 -9.83 -17.04
C GLU A 278 -11.19 -9.22 -15.71
N HIS A 279 -10.32 -9.91 -14.97
CA HIS A 279 -9.72 -9.36 -13.75
C HIS A 279 -8.95 -8.06 -14.01
N ASN A 280 -8.23 -7.94 -15.13
CA ASN A 280 -7.56 -6.69 -15.50
C ASN A 280 -8.56 -5.61 -15.89
N MET A 281 -9.62 -5.97 -16.64
CA MET A 281 -10.72 -5.06 -16.95
C MET A 281 -11.37 -4.50 -15.67
N HIS A 282 -11.66 -5.35 -14.69
CA HIS A 282 -12.20 -4.92 -13.39
C HIS A 282 -11.21 -4.06 -12.61
N ASN A 283 -9.93 -4.41 -12.56
CA ASN A 283 -8.89 -3.57 -11.94
C ASN A 283 -8.82 -2.19 -12.61
N GLY A 284 -8.92 -2.14 -13.94
CA GLY A 284 -8.95 -0.91 -14.72
C GLY A 284 -10.17 -0.06 -14.40
N LEU A 285 -11.36 -0.68 -14.30
CA LEU A 285 -12.59 0.04 -13.93
C LEU A 285 -12.52 0.60 -12.50
N MET A 286 -11.95 -0.14 -11.54
CA MET A 286 -11.76 0.36 -10.17
C MET A 286 -10.76 1.54 -10.10
N ALA A 287 -9.85 1.64 -11.06
CA ALA A 287 -8.83 2.69 -11.12
C ALA A 287 -9.30 3.97 -11.84
N ILE A 288 -10.32 3.87 -12.70
CA ILE A 288 -10.97 4.99 -13.40
C ILE A 288 -11.92 5.70 -12.44
#